data_AF-A0A0E0GTU3-F1
#
_entry.id   AF-A0A0E0GTU3-F1
#
_cell.length_a   1.000
_cell.length_b   1.000
_cell.length_c   1.000
_cell.angle_alpha   90.00
_cell.angle_beta   90.00
_cell.angle_gamma   90.00
#
_symmetry.space_group_name_H-M   'P 1'
#
loop_
_entity.id
_entity.type
_entity.pdbx_description
1 polymer ?
#
loop_
_entity_poly.entity_id
_entity_poly.type
_entity_poly.pdbx_seq_one_letter_code
_entity_poly.pdbx_strand_id
1 'polypeptide(L)'
;MQHRRLVESEVDERREQKRASKEGDPRKKMAAAAAMAMKDPSLWHKVAAISGVAALGLGTYGAHMFRPKNPAYKEVWHTASLYHLVHTAALLGAPITKRPDVFGGLLTAGIVLFSGTCYTVAYLEDRKYSSTAPLGGFAFIAAWASLLF
;
A
#
# COMPACT_ATOMS: atom_id res chain seq x y z
N MET A 1 -18.48 -63.71 -0.33
CA MET A 1 -18.09 -62.91 0.86
C MET A 1 -16.71 -62.27 0.73
N GLN A 2 -15.70 -62.92 0.12
CA GLN A 2 -14.32 -62.41 0.03
C GLN A 2 -14.14 -61.34 -1.06
N HIS A 3 -14.80 -61.51 -2.21
CA HIS A 3 -14.76 -60.56 -3.34
C HIS A 3 -15.33 -59.17 -3.00
N ARG A 4 -16.35 -59.10 -2.12
CA ARG A 4 -16.97 -57.84 -1.70
C ARG A 4 -16.02 -56.97 -0.87
N ARG A 5 -15.22 -57.60 -0.01
CA ARG A 5 -14.24 -56.91 0.85
C ARG A 5 -13.08 -56.31 0.06
N LEU A 6 -12.65 -56.98 -1.02
CA LEU A 6 -11.59 -56.47 -1.89
C LEU A 6 -12.04 -55.25 -2.71
N VAL A 7 -13.31 -55.24 -3.16
CA VAL A 7 -13.86 -54.09 -3.87
C VAL A 7 -14.03 -52.89 -2.93
N GLU A 8 -14.44 -53.11 -1.68
CA GLU A 8 -14.55 -52.05 -0.67
C GLU A 8 -13.18 -51.44 -0.34
N SER A 9 -12.12 -52.25 -0.21
CA SER A 9 -10.76 -51.75 0.05
C SER A 9 -10.20 -50.91 -1.11
N GLU A 10 -10.41 -51.32 -2.36
CA GLU A 10 -9.96 -50.54 -3.52
C GLU A 10 -10.71 -49.20 -3.68
N VAL A 11 -11.98 -49.16 -3.28
CA VAL A 11 -12.79 -47.94 -3.31
C VAL A 11 -12.31 -46.97 -2.24
N ASP A 12 -11.97 -47.46 -1.06
CA ASP A 12 -11.44 -46.63 0.02
C ASP A 12 -10.03 -46.11 -0.28
N GLU A 13 -9.13 -46.93 -0.83
CA GLU A 13 -7.79 -46.47 -1.26
C GLU A 13 -7.88 -45.37 -2.34
N ARG A 14 -8.78 -45.52 -3.32
CA ARG A 14 -9.02 -44.47 -4.33
C ARG A 14 -9.61 -43.20 -3.73
N ARG A 15 -10.41 -43.29 -2.67
CA ARG A 15 -10.96 -42.12 -1.97
C ARG A 15 -9.89 -41.41 -1.16
N GLU A 16 -9.00 -42.14 -0.51
CA GLU A 16 -7.87 -41.59 0.23
C GLU A 16 -6.85 -40.91 -0.69
N GLN A 17 -6.48 -41.55 -1.81
CA GLN A 17 -5.61 -40.95 -2.82
C GLN A 17 -6.22 -39.67 -3.43
N LYS A 18 -7.53 -39.67 -3.70
CA LYS A 18 -8.23 -38.46 -4.16
C LYS A 18 -8.25 -37.37 -3.09
N ARG A 19 -8.39 -37.70 -1.80
CA ARG A 19 -8.30 -36.74 -0.69
C ARG A 19 -6.90 -36.14 -0.59
N ALA A 20 -5.87 -36.98 -0.55
CA ALA A 20 -4.47 -36.56 -0.46
C ALA A 20 -4.05 -35.66 -1.66
N SER A 21 -4.49 -36.01 -2.87
CA SER A 21 -4.28 -35.17 -4.07
C SER A 21 -4.97 -33.80 -3.96
N LYS A 22 -6.17 -33.75 -3.38
CA LYS A 22 -6.96 -32.52 -3.21
C LYS A 22 -6.42 -31.60 -2.10
N GLU A 23 -5.65 -32.15 -1.17
CA GLU A 23 -5.05 -31.48 -0.02
C GLU A 23 -3.62 -31.00 -0.31
N GLY A 24 -2.95 -31.66 -1.26
CA GLY A 24 -1.65 -31.24 -1.82
C GLY A 24 -1.71 -30.17 -2.91
N ASP A 25 -2.89 -29.85 -3.46
CA ASP A 25 -3.04 -28.93 -4.62
C ASP A 25 -2.41 -27.55 -4.32
N PRO A 26 -1.30 -27.17 -5.00
CA PRO A 26 -0.63 -25.88 -4.81
C PRO A 26 -1.57 -24.71 -5.05
N ARG A 27 -2.55 -24.83 -5.95
CA ARG A 27 -3.51 -23.76 -6.26
C ARG A 27 -4.41 -23.46 -5.07
N LYS A 28 -4.81 -24.47 -4.31
CA LYS A 28 -5.60 -24.27 -3.08
C LYS A 28 -4.78 -23.66 -1.97
N LYS A 29 -3.51 -24.04 -1.83
CA LYS A 29 -2.59 -23.44 -0.86
C LYS A 29 -2.32 -21.96 -1.20
N MET A 30 -2.12 -21.64 -2.48
CA MET A 30 -1.98 -20.26 -2.95
C MET A 30 -3.27 -19.46 -2.78
N ALA A 31 -4.44 -20.04 -3.09
CA ALA A 31 -5.73 -19.38 -2.89
C ALA A 31 -6.05 -19.18 -1.39
N ALA A 32 -5.69 -20.13 -0.54
CA ALA A 32 -5.83 -20.01 0.91
C ALA A 32 -4.85 -18.99 1.50
N ALA A 33 -3.60 -18.93 1.03
CA ALA A 33 -2.63 -17.91 1.41
C ALA A 33 -3.08 -16.51 0.95
N ALA A 34 -3.62 -16.39 -0.26
CA ALA A 34 -4.24 -15.17 -0.74
C ALA A 34 -5.46 -14.79 0.13
N ALA A 35 -6.37 -15.72 0.39
CA ALA A 35 -7.53 -15.48 1.25
C ALA A 35 -7.17 -15.15 2.71
N MET A 36 -6.09 -15.72 3.26
CA MET A 36 -5.58 -15.37 4.58
C MET A 36 -4.92 -13.98 4.59
N ALA A 37 -4.19 -13.61 3.54
CA ALA A 37 -3.68 -12.25 3.35
C ALA A 37 -4.80 -11.20 3.23
N MET A 38 -6.01 -11.62 2.83
CA MET A 38 -7.19 -10.77 2.67
C MET A 38 -8.03 -10.61 3.94
N LYS A 39 -7.77 -11.37 5.02
CA LYS A 39 -8.77 -11.56 6.08
C LYS A 39 -8.82 -10.47 7.17
N ASP A 40 -7.85 -9.57 7.23
CA ASP A 40 -7.94 -8.32 8.00
C ASP A 40 -7.19 -7.21 7.25
N PRO A 41 -7.80 -6.05 6.96
CA PRO A 41 -7.06 -4.94 6.38
C PRO A 41 -6.06 -4.48 7.44
N SER A 42 -4.79 -4.85 7.24
CA SER A 42 -3.69 -4.34 8.05
C SER A 42 -3.82 -2.83 8.16
N LEU A 43 -3.47 -2.26 9.32
CA LEU A 43 -3.57 -0.82 9.59
C LEU A 43 -3.08 0.02 8.40
N TRP A 44 -1.96 -0.40 7.81
CA TRP A 44 -1.33 0.24 6.67
C TRP A 44 -2.17 0.24 5.38
N HIS A 45 -2.98 -0.78 5.11
CA HIS A 45 -3.94 -0.73 3.99
C HIS A 45 -4.98 0.38 4.19
N LYS A 46 -5.47 0.57 5.42
CA LYS A 46 -6.44 1.63 5.73
C LYS A 46 -5.80 3.02 5.56
N VAL A 47 -4.58 3.19 6.07
CA VAL A 47 -3.83 4.45 5.91
C VAL A 47 -3.56 4.73 4.42
N ALA A 48 -3.13 3.73 3.66
CA ALA A 48 -2.92 3.86 2.22
C ALA A 48 -4.21 4.20 1.46
N ALA A 49 -5.34 3.60 1.82
CA ALA A 49 -6.63 3.92 1.22
C ALA A 49 -7.04 5.38 1.46
N ILE A 50 -6.96 5.85 2.71
CA ILE A 50 -7.27 7.25 3.07
C ILE A 50 -6.32 8.20 2.34
N SER A 51 -5.02 7.90 2.35
CA SER A 51 -4.03 8.70 1.64
C SER A 51 -4.29 8.73 0.13
N GLY A 52 -4.75 7.62 -0.46
CA GLY A 52 -5.07 7.52 -1.89
C GLY A 52 -6.25 8.37 -2.30
N VAL A 53 -7.32 8.35 -1.49
CA VAL A 53 -8.48 9.24 -1.69
C VAL A 53 -8.02 10.70 -1.64
N ALA A 54 -7.19 11.07 -0.67
CA ALA A 54 -6.67 12.42 -0.55
C ALA A 54 -5.74 12.80 -1.72
N ALA A 55 -4.81 11.94 -2.11
CA ALA A 55 -3.86 12.18 -3.19
C ALA A 55 -4.56 12.41 -4.53
N LEU A 56 -5.57 11.60 -4.85
CA LEU A 56 -6.36 11.75 -6.07
C LEU A 56 -7.25 12.99 -6.01
N GLY A 57 -7.89 13.27 -4.86
CA GLY A 57 -8.70 14.47 -4.67
C GLY A 57 -7.90 15.76 -4.84
N LEU A 58 -6.74 15.85 -4.19
CA LEU A 58 -5.85 17.00 -4.30
C LEU A 58 -5.17 17.09 -5.67
N GLY A 59 -4.83 15.96 -6.29
CA GLY A 59 -4.25 15.92 -7.63
C GLY A 59 -5.22 16.41 -8.70
N THR A 60 -6.48 15.93 -8.68
CA THR A 60 -7.52 16.39 -9.61
C THR A 60 -7.91 17.84 -9.39
N TYR A 61 -8.01 18.28 -8.13
CA TYR A 61 -8.18 19.70 -7.80
C TYR A 61 -7.05 20.55 -8.39
N GLY A 62 -5.80 20.11 -8.23
CA GLY A 62 -4.62 20.75 -8.79
C GLY A 62 -4.64 20.90 -10.31
N ALA A 63 -5.02 19.83 -11.01
CA ALA A 63 -5.02 19.78 -12.46
C ALA A 63 -6.13 20.64 -13.10
N HIS A 64 -7.32 20.65 -12.49
CA HIS A 64 -8.50 21.24 -13.12
C HIS A 64 -8.91 22.59 -12.51
N MET A 65 -8.90 22.69 -11.17
CA MET A 65 -9.53 23.79 -10.44
C MET A 65 -8.50 24.80 -9.91
N PHE A 66 -7.29 24.36 -9.58
CA PHE A 66 -6.29 25.22 -8.95
C PHE A 66 -5.73 26.27 -9.92
N ARG A 67 -5.97 27.55 -9.61
CA ARG A 67 -5.58 28.72 -10.41
C ARG A 67 -4.91 29.77 -9.50
N PRO A 68 -3.63 29.57 -9.12
CA PRO A 68 -2.91 30.55 -8.29
C PRO A 68 -2.66 31.84 -9.08
N LYS A 69 -2.53 32.95 -8.35
CA LYS A 69 -2.17 34.27 -8.90
C LYS A 69 -0.78 34.23 -9.53
N ASN A 70 0.18 33.59 -8.85
CA ASN A 70 1.50 33.30 -9.39
C ASN A 70 1.54 31.86 -9.98
N PRO A 71 1.71 31.70 -11.30
CA PRO A 71 1.75 30.40 -11.96
C PRO A 71 2.82 29.44 -11.41
N ALA A 72 3.90 29.95 -10.81
CA ALA A 72 4.95 29.11 -10.22
C ALA A 72 4.43 28.18 -9.12
N TYR A 73 3.34 28.55 -8.43
CA TYR A 73 2.75 27.69 -7.40
C TYR A 73 1.96 26.50 -7.96
N LYS A 74 1.63 26.49 -9.26
CA LYS A 74 1.12 25.27 -9.91
C LYS A 74 2.15 24.15 -9.90
N GLU A 75 3.42 24.48 -10.16
CA GLU A 75 4.50 23.49 -10.11
C GLU A 75 4.73 22.98 -8.68
N VAL A 76 4.56 23.84 -7.67
CA VAL A 76 4.63 23.42 -6.26
C VAL A 76 3.49 22.47 -5.91
N TRP A 77 2.27 22.76 -6.35
CA TRP A 77 1.11 21.88 -6.18
C TRP A 77 1.28 20.54 -6.90
N HIS A 78 1.79 20.59 -8.14
CA HIS A 78 2.08 19.39 -8.93
C HIS A 78 3.13 18.52 -8.24
N THR A 79 4.21 19.13 -7.75
CA THR A 79 5.24 18.43 -6.95
C THR A 79 4.64 17.79 -5.70
N ALA A 80 3.81 18.51 -4.94
CA ALA A 80 3.14 17.98 -3.76
C ALA A 80 2.31 16.72 -4.10
N SER A 81 1.55 16.80 -5.20
CA SER A 81 0.67 15.73 -5.68
C SER A 81 1.43 14.51 -6.18
N LEU A 82 2.51 14.73 -6.93
CA LEU A 82 3.37 13.65 -7.41
C LEU A 82 3.95 12.87 -6.22
N TYR A 83 4.54 13.56 -5.25
CA TYR A 83 5.14 12.91 -4.08
C TYR A 83 4.07 12.24 -3.20
N HIS A 84 2.90 12.85 -3.04
CA HIS A 84 1.79 12.26 -2.26
C HIS A 84 1.33 10.96 -2.91
N LEU A 85 1.09 10.95 -4.22
CA LEU A 85 0.60 9.78 -4.94
C LEU A 85 1.63 8.65 -4.99
N VAL A 86 2.90 8.96 -5.31
CA VAL A 86 3.97 7.96 -5.38
C VAL A 86 4.17 7.26 -4.03
N HIS A 87 4.24 8.02 -2.94
CA HIS A 87 4.47 7.44 -1.61
C HIS A 87 3.22 6.77 -1.04
N THR A 88 2.03 7.18 -1.48
CA THR A 88 0.79 6.44 -1.20
C THR A 88 0.78 5.08 -1.89
N ALA A 89 1.21 5.01 -3.16
CA ALA A 89 1.34 3.74 -3.86
C ALA A 89 2.37 2.83 -3.18
N ALA A 90 3.49 3.38 -2.72
CA ALA A 90 4.46 2.64 -1.92
C ALA A 90 3.88 2.15 -0.59
N LEU A 91 3.02 2.95 0.07
CA LEU A 91 2.39 2.61 1.35
C LEU A 91 1.49 1.37 1.25
N LEU A 92 0.89 1.08 0.09
CA LEU A 92 0.18 -0.18 -0.16
C LEU A 92 1.10 -1.41 -0.02
N GLY A 93 2.39 -1.26 -0.29
CA GLY A 93 3.40 -2.30 -0.10
C GLY A 93 3.91 -2.43 1.34
N ALA A 94 3.58 -1.52 2.25
CA ALA A 94 4.06 -1.59 3.64
C ALA A 94 3.75 -2.91 4.36
N PRO A 95 2.55 -3.51 4.25
CA PRO A 95 2.20 -4.75 4.95
C PRO A 95 3.07 -5.96 4.61
N ILE A 96 3.69 -5.97 3.43
CA ILE A 96 4.53 -7.08 2.97
C ILE A 96 6.02 -6.88 3.26
N THR A 97 6.40 -5.74 3.87
CA THR A 97 7.78 -5.45 4.26
C THR A 97 8.15 -6.15 5.57
N LYS A 98 9.46 -6.29 5.83
CA LYS A 98 9.99 -6.88 7.08
C LYS A 98 9.62 -6.08 8.33
N ARG A 99 9.51 -4.74 8.19
CA ARG A 99 9.19 -3.80 9.29
C ARG A 99 8.07 -2.84 8.84
N PRO A 100 6.82 -3.34 8.76
CA PRO A 100 5.70 -2.58 8.19
C PRO A 100 5.46 -1.25 8.91
N ASP A 101 5.60 -1.23 10.24
CA ASP A 101 5.34 -0.02 11.03
C ASP A 101 6.38 1.07 10.85
N VAL A 102 7.64 0.68 10.65
CA VAL A 102 8.74 1.62 10.39
C VAL A 102 8.59 2.21 8.99
N PHE A 103 8.46 1.34 7.99
CA PHE A 103 8.33 1.77 6.59
C PHE A 103 7.06 2.60 6.37
N GLY A 104 5.92 2.09 6.82
CA GLY A 104 4.63 2.77 6.67
C GLY A 104 4.56 4.06 7.47
N GLY A 105 5.12 4.09 8.69
CA GLY A 105 5.15 5.27 9.54
C GLY A 105 5.98 6.39 8.93
N LEU A 106 7.18 6.07 8.43
CA LEU A 106 8.07 7.04 7.78
C LEU A 106 7.49 7.57 6.46
N LEU A 107 6.86 6.72 5.64
CA LEU A 107 6.14 7.15 4.45
C LEU A 107 4.99 8.11 4.80
N THR A 108 4.19 7.76 5.80
CA THR A 108 3.04 8.59 6.23
C THR A 108 3.52 9.93 6.77
N ALA A 109 4.56 9.94 7.62
CA ALA A 109 5.17 11.16 8.12
C ALA A 109 5.72 12.03 6.97
N GLY A 110 6.39 11.42 5.99
CA GLY A 110 6.87 12.10 4.80
C GLY A 110 5.74 12.73 3.98
N ILE A 111 4.63 12.03 3.76
CA ILE A 111 3.45 12.57 3.04
C ILE A 111 2.91 13.81 3.75
N VAL A 112 2.71 13.73 5.07
CA VAL A 112 2.16 14.84 5.85
C VAL A 112 3.13 16.03 5.87
N LEU A 113 4.40 15.79 6.15
CA LEU A 113 5.40 16.85 6.32
C LEU A 113 5.90 17.44 5.01
N PHE A 114 6.10 16.63 3.96
CA PHE A 114 6.57 17.13 2.66
C PHE A 114 5.39 17.59 1.80
N SER A 115 4.51 16.66 1.41
CA SER A 115 3.41 16.98 0.50
C SER A 115 2.40 17.93 1.13
N GLY A 116 2.03 17.72 2.39
CA GLY A 116 1.16 18.64 3.12
C GLY A 116 1.71 20.07 3.16
N THR A 117 3.00 20.22 3.47
CA THR A 117 3.67 21.53 3.44
C THR A 117 3.65 22.16 2.05
N CYS A 118 4.01 21.39 1.01
CA CYS A 118 3.99 21.90 -0.36
C CYS A 118 2.57 22.32 -0.81
N TYR A 119 1.53 21.58 -0.41
CA TYR A 119 0.14 22.00 -0.64
C TYR A 119 -0.18 23.32 0.06
N THR A 120 0.22 23.50 1.32
CA THR A 120 -0.01 24.77 2.03
C THR A 120 0.73 25.94 1.40
N VAL A 121 1.99 25.74 1.01
CA VAL A 121 2.80 26.76 0.30
C VAL A 121 2.18 27.13 -1.04
N ALA A 122 1.69 26.15 -1.79
CA ALA A 122 1.02 26.39 -3.06
C ALA A 122 -0.31 27.13 -2.86
N TYR A 123 -1.11 26.72 -1.88
CA TYR A 123 -2.42 27.31 -1.61
C TYR A 123 -2.33 28.75 -1.09
N LEU A 124 -1.40 29.02 -0.17
CA LEU A 124 -1.18 30.35 0.41
C LEU A 124 -0.32 31.26 -0.49
N GLU A 125 0.30 30.70 -1.52
CA GLU A 125 1.26 31.38 -2.38
C GLU A 125 2.41 32.04 -1.60
N ASP A 126 2.83 31.41 -0.50
CA ASP A 126 3.86 31.91 0.41
C ASP A 126 4.84 30.80 0.82
N ARG A 127 6.12 31.00 0.49
CA ARG A 127 7.21 30.06 0.78
C ARG A 127 7.64 30.06 2.24
N LYS A 128 7.21 31.01 3.07
CA LYS A 128 7.55 31.04 4.51
C LYS A 128 7.14 29.76 5.24
N TYR A 129 6.10 29.09 4.75
CA TYR A 129 5.60 27.85 5.32
C TYR A 129 6.42 26.61 4.92
N SER A 130 7.46 26.73 4.09
CA SER A 130 8.21 25.57 3.59
C SER A 130 9.18 24.91 4.59
N SER A 131 9.25 25.40 5.83
CA SER A 131 10.26 24.97 6.81
C SER A 131 10.18 23.49 7.19
N THR A 132 9.00 22.90 7.12
CA THR A 132 8.73 21.49 7.45
C THR A 132 8.98 20.53 6.29
N ALA A 133 9.09 21.02 5.06
CA ALA A 133 9.28 20.17 3.87
C ALA A 133 10.60 19.36 3.91
N PRO A 134 11.77 19.93 4.29
CA PRO A 134 13.02 19.16 4.37
C PRO A 134 12.92 17.94 5.31
N LEU A 135 12.24 18.10 6.45
CA LEU A 135 12.02 17.00 7.41
C LEU A 135 11.20 15.86 6.78
N GLY A 136 10.19 16.19 6.00
CA GLY A 136 9.42 15.19 5.25
C GLY A 136 10.25 14.48 4.17
N GLY A 137 11.15 15.20 3.49
CA GLY A 137 12.09 14.61 2.54
C GLY A 137 13.04 13.60 3.21
N PHE A 138 13.58 13.94 4.38
CA PHE A 138 14.38 13.01 5.17
C PHE A 138 13.58 11.80 5.64
N ALA A 139 12.31 11.98 6.01
CA ALA A 139 11.43 10.87 6.37
C ALA A 139 11.22 9.91 5.19
N PHE A 140 11.05 10.41 3.96
CA PHE A 140 10.99 9.54 2.78
C PHE A 140 12.29 8.76 2.55
N ILE A 141 13.45 9.43 2.62
CA ILE A 141 14.75 8.77 2.49
C ILE A 141 14.91 7.67 3.56
N ALA A 142 14.58 7.98 4.81
CA ALA A 142 14.63 7.02 5.90
C ALA A 142 13.67 5.84 5.69
N ALA A 143 12.47 6.07 5.13
CA ALA A 143 11.53 5.02 4.79
C ALA A 143 12.17 4.03 3.81
N TRP A 144 12.70 4.51 2.69
CA TRP A 144 13.36 3.66 1.70
C TRP A 144 14.60 2.95 2.27
N ALA A 145 15.42 3.66 3.04
CA ALA A 145 16.58 3.08 3.71
C ALA A 145 16.21 1.98 4.70
N SER A 146 15.04 2.08 5.36
CA SER A 146 14.58 1.05 6.31
C SER A 146 14.35 -0.32 5.66
N LEU A 147 14.14 -0.38 4.34
CA LEU A 147 13.99 -1.63 3.61
C LEU A 147 15.29 -2.43 3.45
N LEU A 148 16.46 -1.82 3.75
CA LEU A 148 17.76 -2.50 3.71
C LEU A 148 17.96 -3.48 4.88
N PHE A 149 17.12 -3.45 5.92
CA PHE A 149 17.33 -4.15 7.20
C PHE A 149 16.11 -4.93 7.68
#